data_AF-A0A2E3XX56-F1
#
_entry.id   AF-A0A2E3XX56-F1
#
_cell.length_a   1.000
_cell.length_b   1.000
_cell.length_c   1.000
_cell.angle_alpha   90.00
_cell.angle_beta   90.00
_cell.angle_gamma   90.00
#
_symmetry.space_group_name_H-M   'P 1'
#
loop_
_entity.id
_entity.type
_entity.pdbx_description
1 polymer ?
#
loop_
_entity_poly.entity_id
_entity_poly.type
_entity_poly.pdbx_seq_one_letter_code
_entity_poly.pdbx_strand_id
1 'polypeptide(L)'
;MSEEKSISYDKDLKRKLLDWEEIRQTKDPSTDEGRKHVSRLLNEVSPSFCMAKWTQLTLDLVHGTNHSCHHPKRHIIDIDEIRNNPSALHNTSYKKEVRSEMLEGKRPSECQYCWNIEDTPGEHYSDRVIKSSDPWSFPYFEKVLDCGSTGNYNPHYLEVMFDKACNFSCSYCMADISSSIQKEMNDYGPYPLFFHHHRENDNQWKRDLSAFDENPFVEAFWNWLPDIWQGLHTLRITGGEPLLSKHTYRLLDYISLHPQKNLTFAINSNLGIDDERIGRYLKKVKEIKEKGALFANEIYVSVDTYGEQAEYIRQGLNFGKFQKNLELILDMKACDRMILMVTFNLLSVPQFKDLLEYVVKLKEKHPELILDLSYLRDPEYLRANLLKYSSDREVWFEEMKGCLLFMKENSNSFSEHEMNKLDRIYQWMKATEEVSSESSIMTKKMMADFYVFVNEYDKRYRKNFIEVFPELRTFYIECKKEKFLQSFDKS
;
A
#
# COMPACT_ATOMS: atom_id res chain seq x y z
N MET A 1 20.65 -20.36 35.52
CA MET A 1 21.14 -18.99 35.72
C MET A 1 21.94 -18.62 34.49
N SER A 2 21.26 -18.13 33.46
CA SER A 2 21.86 -17.63 32.23
C SER A 2 22.10 -16.13 32.40
N GLU A 3 23.35 -15.72 32.30
CA GLU A 3 23.78 -14.32 32.42
C GLU A 3 23.12 -13.46 31.34
N GLU A 4 22.34 -12.46 31.78
CA GLU A 4 21.90 -11.34 30.96
C GLU A 4 23.12 -10.57 30.47
N LYS A 5 23.46 -10.68 29.19
CA LYS A 5 24.34 -9.71 28.52
C LYS A 5 23.53 -8.44 28.28
N SER A 6 23.46 -7.55 29.28
CA SER A 6 23.07 -6.16 29.02
C SER A 6 24.16 -5.55 28.13
N ILE A 7 23.84 -5.23 26.88
CA ILE A 7 24.73 -4.46 26.03
C ILE A 7 24.85 -3.08 26.69
N SER A 8 25.99 -2.84 27.34
CA SER A 8 26.32 -1.57 27.99
C SER A 8 26.29 -0.46 26.94
N TYR A 9 25.21 0.31 26.96
CA TYR A 9 25.04 1.55 26.18
C TYR A 9 26.23 2.49 26.44
N ASP A 10 27.02 2.78 25.41
CA ASP A 10 28.21 3.63 25.52
C ASP A 10 27.81 5.08 25.88
N LYS A 11 28.34 5.58 26.99
CA LYS A 11 28.11 6.96 27.46
C LYS A 11 28.65 8.00 26.48
N ASP A 12 29.62 7.65 25.62
CA ASP A 12 30.14 8.54 24.59
C ASP A 12 29.17 8.73 23.41
N LEU A 13 28.29 7.75 23.13
CA LEU A 13 27.21 7.93 22.16
C LEU A 13 26.20 8.97 22.68
N LYS A 14 25.78 8.85 23.96
CA LYS A 14 24.94 9.86 24.64
C LYS A 14 25.52 11.27 24.61
N ARG A 15 26.85 11.40 24.64
CA ARG A 15 27.54 12.69 24.57
C ARG A 15 27.60 13.26 23.15
N LYS A 16 27.71 12.42 22.11
CA LYS A 16 27.51 12.83 20.71
C LYS A 16 26.04 13.19 20.42
N LEU A 17 25.11 12.58 21.15
CA LEU A 17 23.68 12.89 21.09
C LEU A 17 23.29 14.20 21.84
N LEU A 18 24.22 14.91 22.51
CA LEU A 18 23.93 16.22 23.13
C LEU A 18 24.04 17.39 22.12
N ASP A 19 24.51 17.14 20.90
CA ASP A 19 24.50 18.07 19.76
C ASP A 19 23.09 18.15 19.10
N TRP A 20 22.08 17.51 19.70
CA TRP A 20 20.78 17.21 19.09
C TRP A 20 19.85 18.40 18.90
N GLU A 21 19.89 19.41 19.77
CA GLU A 21 19.08 20.62 19.57
C GLU A 21 19.61 21.48 18.42
N GLU A 22 20.92 21.40 18.13
CA GLU A 22 21.58 22.06 17.00
C GLU A 22 21.36 21.28 15.69
N ILE A 23 21.33 19.94 15.74
CA ILE A 23 21.04 19.04 14.61
C ILE A 23 19.56 19.10 14.18
N ARG A 24 18.63 19.20 15.15
CA ARG A 24 17.18 19.33 14.89
C ARG A 24 16.84 20.60 14.10
N GLN A 25 17.68 21.63 14.18
CA GLN A 25 17.50 22.89 13.47
C GLN A 25 18.19 22.92 12.09
N THR A 26 19.09 21.97 11.77
CA THR A 26 20.01 22.14 10.64
C THR A 26 19.76 21.25 9.42
N LYS A 27 19.07 20.09 9.52
CA LYS A 27 18.80 19.25 8.33
C LYS A 27 17.44 18.55 8.38
N ASP A 28 16.53 18.96 7.50
CA ASP A 28 15.25 18.28 7.25
C ASP A 28 15.52 16.83 6.81
N PRO A 29 15.09 15.80 7.58
CA PRO A 29 15.29 14.39 7.25
C PRO A 29 14.73 13.96 5.89
N SER A 30 13.80 14.74 5.32
CA SER A 30 13.24 14.47 3.99
C SER A 30 14.19 14.78 2.84
N THR A 31 15.23 15.59 3.08
CA THR A 31 16.25 16.00 2.09
C THR A 31 17.35 14.94 1.92
N ASP A 32 18.12 15.00 0.82
CA ASP A 32 19.27 14.09 0.62
C ASP A 32 20.30 14.18 1.75
N GLU A 33 20.61 15.41 2.20
CA GLU A 33 21.52 15.61 3.34
C GLU A 33 20.94 15.08 4.65
N GLY A 34 19.62 15.23 4.86
CA GLY A 34 18.90 14.65 5.98
C GLY A 34 18.99 13.12 5.97
N ARG A 35 18.72 12.47 4.83
CA ARG A 35 18.82 11.01 4.66
C ARG A 35 20.24 10.51 4.87
N LYS A 36 21.24 11.22 4.36
CA LYS A 36 22.67 10.96 4.64
C LYS A 36 22.96 10.96 6.13
N HIS A 37 22.43 11.95 6.84
CA HIS A 37 22.63 12.06 8.28
C HIS A 37 21.93 10.92 9.04
N VAL A 38 20.65 10.66 8.75
CA VAL A 38 19.89 9.56 9.37
C VAL A 38 20.56 8.22 9.10
N SER A 39 21.01 7.96 7.86
CA SER A 39 21.73 6.74 7.49
C SER A 39 22.97 6.53 8.36
N ARG A 40 23.79 7.58 8.57
CA ARG A 40 24.96 7.53 9.47
C ARG A 40 24.56 7.19 10.90
N LEU A 41 23.55 7.88 11.46
CA LEU A 41 23.09 7.63 12.83
C LEU A 41 22.59 6.20 13.02
N LEU A 42 21.84 5.66 12.06
CA LEU A 42 21.39 4.27 12.12
C LEU A 42 22.60 3.32 12.11
N ASN A 43 23.56 3.55 11.21
CA ASN A 43 24.73 2.70 11.04
C ASN A 43 25.72 2.79 12.23
N GLU A 44 25.70 3.88 13.01
CA GLU A 44 26.43 4.01 14.28
C GLU A 44 25.87 3.10 15.37
N VAL A 45 24.55 2.83 15.37
CA VAL A 45 23.94 1.82 16.25
C VAL A 45 24.30 0.44 15.74
N SER A 46 24.00 0.16 14.46
CA SER A 46 24.43 -1.04 13.76
C SER A 46 24.19 -0.90 12.25
N PRO A 47 24.91 -1.64 11.38
CA PRO A 47 24.71 -1.58 9.92
C PRO A 47 23.33 -2.06 9.45
N SER A 48 22.52 -2.66 10.32
CA SER A 48 21.18 -3.17 9.99
C SER A 48 20.06 -2.51 10.78
N PHE A 49 20.37 -1.58 11.69
CA PHE A 49 19.39 -0.95 12.57
C PHE A 49 18.31 -0.17 11.79
N CYS A 50 17.05 -0.37 12.17
CA CYS A 50 15.88 0.20 11.50
C CYS A 50 14.84 0.65 12.53
N MET A 51 14.58 1.96 12.60
CA MET A 51 13.59 2.52 13.52
C MET A 51 12.17 1.97 13.27
N ALA A 52 11.81 1.75 12.01
CA ALA A 52 10.48 1.28 11.63
C ALA A 52 10.10 -0.07 12.28
N LYS A 53 11.07 -0.90 12.70
CA LYS A 53 10.78 -2.14 13.44
C LYS A 53 10.12 -1.90 14.81
N TRP A 54 10.31 -0.72 15.39
CA TRP A 54 9.67 -0.28 16.63
C TRP A 54 8.51 0.68 16.36
N THR A 55 8.67 1.64 15.46
CA THR A 55 7.76 2.79 15.34
C THR A 55 6.61 2.59 14.36
N GLN A 56 6.67 1.59 13.46
CA GLN A 56 5.62 1.30 12.49
C GLN A 56 5.00 -0.08 12.73
N LEU A 57 3.68 -0.16 12.54
CA LEU A 57 2.90 -1.40 12.58
C LEU A 57 1.81 -1.37 11.52
N THR A 58 1.68 -2.46 10.79
CA THR A 58 0.47 -2.80 10.03
C THR A 58 -0.15 -4.04 10.64
N LEU A 59 -1.45 -3.97 10.92
CA LEU A 59 -2.26 -5.05 11.49
C LEU A 59 -3.27 -5.54 10.46
N ASP A 60 -3.27 -6.85 10.26
CA ASP A 60 -4.33 -7.58 9.58
C ASP A 60 -5.08 -8.37 10.66
N LEU A 61 -6.17 -7.79 11.16
CA LEU A 61 -6.96 -8.38 12.24
C LEU A 61 -7.86 -9.51 11.72
N VAL A 62 -8.09 -9.59 10.41
CA VAL A 62 -8.87 -10.68 9.78
C VAL A 62 -8.13 -12.00 9.90
N HIS A 63 -6.82 -11.99 9.64
CA HIS A 63 -5.97 -13.18 9.71
C HIS A 63 -5.14 -13.28 10.98
N GLY A 64 -5.14 -12.25 11.82
CA GLY A 64 -4.32 -12.20 13.03
C GLY A 64 -2.85 -12.12 12.70
N THR A 65 -2.48 -11.24 11.77
CA THR A 65 -1.10 -11.09 11.33
C THR A 65 -0.62 -9.64 11.42
N ASN A 66 0.70 -9.46 11.49
CA ASN A 66 1.31 -8.13 11.49
C ASN A 66 2.61 -8.07 10.68
N HIS A 67 3.06 -6.85 10.42
CA HIS A 67 4.44 -6.57 10.04
C HIS A 67 4.81 -5.14 10.41
N SER A 68 6.11 -4.85 10.54
CA SER A 68 6.59 -3.50 10.86
C SER A 68 6.72 -2.55 9.66
N CYS A 69 6.80 -3.06 8.43
CA CYS A 69 6.72 -2.26 7.21
C CYS A 69 6.20 -3.13 6.06
N HIS A 70 6.01 -2.57 4.87
CA HIS A 70 5.34 -3.26 3.75
C HIS A 70 6.22 -4.27 2.98
N HIS A 71 7.51 -4.41 3.33
CA HIS A 71 8.45 -5.33 2.65
C HIS A 71 8.51 -6.73 3.27
N PRO A 72 8.61 -6.88 4.62
CA PRO A 72 8.52 -8.17 5.28
C PRO A 72 7.23 -8.89 4.91
N LYS A 73 7.28 -10.22 4.93
CA LYS A 73 6.06 -11.03 4.95
C LYS A 73 5.27 -10.70 6.21
N ARG A 74 3.94 -10.84 6.14
CA ARG A 74 3.10 -10.86 7.32
C ARG A 74 3.57 -11.97 8.27
N HIS A 75 3.42 -11.79 9.57
CA HIS A 75 3.70 -12.80 10.59
C HIS A 75 2.45 -13.10 11.38
N ILE A 76 2.21 -14.38 11.68
CA ILE A 76 1.08 -14.79 12.53
C ILE A 76 1.36 -14.32 13.95
N ILE A 77 0.36 -13.66 14.55
CA ILE A 77 0.36 -13.27 15.94
C ILE A 77 -0.14 -14.47 16.75
N ASP A 78 0.61 -14.84 17.79
CA ASP A 78 0.18 -15.90 18.70
C ASP A 78 -1.02 -15.41 19.54
N ILE A 79 -2.11 -16.20 19.53
CA ILE A 79 -3.33 -15.91 20.28
C ILE A 79 -3.04 -15.93 21.79
N ASP A 80 -2.15 -16.81 22.26
CA ASP A 80 -1.85 -16.92 23.69
C ASP A 80 -1.00 -15.73 24.19
N GLU A 81 -0.20 -15.11 23.31
CA GLU A 81 0.50 -13.86 23.64
C GLU A 81 -0.48 -12.69 23.82
N ILE A 82 -1.47 -12.53 22.92
CA ILE A 82 -2.41 -11.39 22.99
C ILE A 82 -3.45 -11.53 24.10
N ARG A 83 -3.81 -12.76 24.51
CA ARG A 83 -4.74 -13.01 25.62
C ARG A 83 -4.22 -12.45 26.95
N ASN A 84 -2.91 -12.50 27.14
CA ASN A 84 -2.26 -12.06 28.37
C ASN A 84 -1.66 -10.64 28.25
N ASN A 85 -1.40 -10.19 27.03
CA ASN A 85 -0.81 -8.89 26.74
C ASN A 85 -1.29 -8.36 25.38
N PRO A 86 -2.27 -7.45 25.32
CA PRO A 86 -2.82 -6.99 24.04
C PRO A 86 -1.78 -6.21 23.20
N SER A 87 -0.70 -5.70 23.81
CA SER A 87 0.43 -5.10 23.06
C SER A 87 1.25 -6.10 22.25
N ALA A 88 1.04 -7.42 22.45
CA ALA A 88 1.64 -8.45 21.61
C ALA A 88 1.15 -8.38 20.15
N LEU A 89 0.11 -7.59 19.85
CA LEU A 89 -0.22 -7.18 18.48
C LEU A 89 0.97 -6.53 17.75
N HIS A 90 1.89 -5.90 18.47
CA HIS A 90 3.14 -5.33 17.93
C HIS A 90 4.41 -5.95 18.50
N ASN A 91 4.37 -6.33 19.77
CA ASN A 91 5.53 -6.74 20.56
C ASN A 91 5.62 -8.27 20.68
N THR A 92 5.31 -8.97 19.59
CA THR A 92 5.44 -10.44 19.50
C THR A 92 6.86 -10.90 19.82
N SER A 93 7.02 -12.11 20.34
CA SER A 93 8.35 -12.72 20.53
C SER A 93 9.21 -12.70 19.26
N TYR A 94 8.62 -13.02 18.10
CA TYR A 94 9.30 -13.00 16.79
C TYR A 94 9.89 -11.61 16.46
N LYS A 95 9.08 -10.55 16.55
CA LYS A 95 9.56 -9.18 16.27
C LYS A 95 10.65 -8.73 17.24
N LYS A 96 10.62 -9.17 18.50
CA LYS A 96 11.68 -8.88 19.48
C LYS A 96 13.01 -9.58 19.12
N GLU A 97 12.94 -10.79 18.58
CA GLU A 97 14.11 -11.49 18.05
C GLU A 97 14.72 -10.74 16.86
N VAL A 98 13.90 -10.33 15.88
CA VAL A 98 14.34 -9.52 14.74
C VAL A 98 14.98 -8.19 15.19
N ARG A 99 14.38 -7.53 16.20
CA ARG A 99 14.97 -6.33 16.81
C ARG A 99 16.35 -6.61 17.42
N SER A 100 16.53 -7.77 18.06
CA SER A 100 17.83 -8.20 18.60
C SER A 100 18.85 -8.41 17.48
N GLU A 101 18.48 -9.13 16.42
CA GLU A 101 19.34 -9.32 15.25
C GLU A 101 19.82 -7.98 14.68
N MET A 102 18.90 -7.02 14.54
CA MET A 102 19.24 -5.69 14.05
C MET A 102 20.17 -4.94 14.99
N LEU A 103 19.94 -4.95 16.31
CA LEU A 103 20.85 -4.30 17.26
C LEU A 103 22.24 -4.97 17.29
N GLU A 104 22.31 -6.27 17.01
CA GLU A 104 23.56 -7.02 16.87
C GLU A 104 24.28 -6.82 15.52
N GLY A 105 23.71 -6.03 14.61
CA GLY A 105 24.27 -5.77 13.29
C GLY A 105 24.03 -6.88 12.27
N LYS A 106 23.18 -7.87 12.59
CA LYS A 106 22.74 -8.90 11.64
C LYS A 106 21.63 -8.33 10.76
N ARG A 107 21.64 -8.68 9.48
CA ARG A 107 20.62 -8.29 8.49
C ARG A 107 19.52 -9.35 8.43
N PRO A 108 18.31 -9.11 8.96
CA PRO A 108 17.24 -10.11 8.92
C PRO A 108 16.81 -10.36 7.47
N SER A 109 16.56 -11.63 7.15
CA SER A 109 16.23 -12.08 5.78
C SER A 109 14.92 -11.46 5.26
N GLU A 110 13.98 -11.17 6.15
CA GLU A 110 12.72 -10.49 5.83
C GLU A 110 12.88 -9.05 5.33
N CYS A 111 14.07 -8.45 5.47
CA CYS A 111 14.37 -7.09 5.03
C CYS A 111 15.19 -7.05 3.73
N GLN A 112 15.24 -8.16 2.97
CA GLN A 112 16.07 -8.31 1.78
C GLN A 112 15.87 -7.21 0.73
N TYR A 113 14.66 -6.67 0.59
CA TYR A 113 14.40 -5.54 -0.30
C TYR A 113 15.34 -4.35 0.00
N CYS A 114 15.48 -3.99 1.27
CA CYS A 114 16.36 -2.89 1.67
C CYS A 114 17.84 -3.23 1.45
N TRP A 115 18.24 -4.47 1.71
CA TRP A 115 19.61 -4.92 1.49
C TRP A 115 19.98 -4.89 0.00
N ASN A 116 19.08 -5.29 -0.89
CA ASN A 116 19.30 -5.22 -2.32
C ASN A 116 19.55 -3.78 -2.81
N ILE A 117 18.82 -2.80 -2.24
CA ILE A 117 19.04 -1.38 -2.56
C ILE A 117 20.38 -0.91 -2.00
N GLU A 118 20.66 -1.17 -0.72
CA GLU A 118 21.89 -0.70 -0.05
C GLU A 118 23.18 -1.36 -0.57
N ASP A 119 23.07 -2.57 -1.11
CA ASP A 119 24.22 -3.30 -1.69
C ASP A 119 24.42 -3.00 -3.19
N THR A 120 23.55 -2.20 -3.80
CA THR A 120 23.74 -1.74 -5.19
C THR A 120 24.88 -0.71 -5.26
N PRO A 121 25.77 -0.76 -6.28
CA PRO A 121 26.86 0.21 -6.40
C PRO A 121 26.37 1.66 -6.43
N GLY A 122 26.98 2.53 -5.61
CA GLY A 122 26.62 3.94 -5.49
C GLY A 122 26.00 4.29 -4.12
N GLU A 123 25.63 5.55 -3.94
CA GLU A 123 24.91 5.99 -2.74
C GLU A 123 23.41 5.85 -2.95
N HIS A 124 22.81 4.82 -2.32
CA HIS A 124 21.37 4.55 -2.39
C HIS A 124 20.78 4.48 -0.98
N TYR A 125 19.60 5.06 -0.79
CA TYR A 125 18.85 4.99 0.47
C TYR A 125 17.66 4.05 0.31
N SER A 126 17.67 2.96 1.08
CA SER A 126 16.51 2.08 1.15
C SER A 126 15.39 2.66 2.00
N ASP A 127 14.24 1.98 1.97
CA ASP A 127 13.11 2.26 2.86
C ASP A 127 13.47 2.16 4.34
N ARG A 128 14.53 1.46 4.73
CA ARG A 128 15.06 1.47 6.11
C ARG A 128 15.42 2.89 6.51
N VAL A 129 16.19 3.59 5.70
CA VAL A 129 16.64 4.96 5.97
C VAL A 129 15.47 5.93 5.81
N ILE A 130 14.71 5.80 4.72
CA ILE A 130 13.59 6.71 4.42
C ILE A 130 12.54 6.66 5.54
N LYS A 131 12.09 5.47 5.94
CA LYS A 131 11.09 5.33 7.02
C LYS A 131 11.63 5.67 8.40
N SER A 132 12.93 5.52 8.63
CA SER A 132 13.56 5.95 9.87
C SER A 132 13.71 7.46 9.94
N SER A 133 13.74 8.15 8.79
CA SER A 133 13.81 9.61 8.68
C SER A 133 12.45 10.29 8.84
N ASP A 134 11.35 9.54 8.72
CA ASP A 134 10.00 10.09 8.79
C ASP A 134 9.69 10.80 10.13
N PRO A 135 8.85 11.86 10.15
CA PRO A 135 8.46 12.58 11.37
C PRO A 135 7.79 11.72 12.44
N TRP A 136 7.12 10.63 12.06
CA TRP A 136 6.53 9.68 12.99
C TRP A 136 7.54 8.70 13.59
N SER A 137 8.78 8.68 13.11
CA SER A 137 9.80 7.69 13.47
C SER A 137 11.02 8.34 14.12
N PHE A 138 11.68 9.23 13.39
CA PHE A 138 12.96 9.81 13.77
C PHE A 138 12.98 10.49 15.15
N PRO A 139 11.97 11.28 15.55
CA PRO A 139 11.96 11.97 16.85
C PRO A 139 12.01 11.04 18.07
N TYR A 140 11.80 9.73 17.86
CA TYR A 140 11.74 8.73 18.91
C TYR A 140 12.98 7.84 18.98
N PHE A 141 14.06 8.21 18.29
CA PHE A 141 15.32 7.47 18.22
C PHE A 141 15.84 7.03 19.59
N GLU A 142 16.02 7.97 20.52
CA GLU A 142 16.50 7.65 21.87
C GLU A 142 15.58 6.70 22.62
N LYS A 143 14.26 6.88 22.51
CA LYS A 143 13.28 6.00 23.17
C LYS A 143 13.30 4.58 22.60
N VAL A 144 13.51 4.42 21.30
CA VAL A 144 13.66 3.11 20.67
C VAL A 144 14.90 2.40 21.21
N LEU A 145 15.99 3.13 21.33
CA LEU A 145 17.25 2.62 21.85
C LEU A 145 17.18 2.23 23.32
N ASP A 146 16.60 3.10 24.15
CA ASP A 146 16.36 2.82 25.58
C ASP A 146 15.43 1.61 25.78
N CYS A 147 14.47 1.38 24.87
CA CYS A 147 13.59 0.22 24.88
C CYS A 147 14.32 -1.10 24.58
N GLY A 148 15.39 -1.05 23.79
CA GLY A 148 16.13 -2.23 23.33
C GLY A 148 15.26 -3.21 22.52
N SER A 149 15.73 -4.46 22.41
CA SER A 149 15.03 -5.52 21.66
C SER A 149 13.90 -6.20 22.44
N THR A 150 14.00 -6.28 23.77
CA THR A 150 13.09 -7.06 24.62
C THR A 150 11.90 -6.25 25.15
N GLY A 151 12.01 -4.92 25.19
CA GLY A 151 10.95 -4.03 25.68
C GLY A 151 9.69 -4.04 24.81
N ASN A 152 8.56 -3.70 25.43
CA ASN A 152 7.33 -3.42 24.71
C ASN A 152 7.36 -1.95 24.27
N TYR A 153 7.33 -1.72 22.96
CA TYR A 153 7.28 -0.38 22.38
C TYR A 153 5.89 -0.12 21.80
N ASN A 154 5.40 1.11 21.82
CA ASN A 154 4.14 1.47 21.18
C ASN A 154 4.44 2.15 19.83
N PRO A 155 3.83 1.71 18.71
CA PRO A 155 4.09 2.31 17.42
C PRO A 155 3.53 3.74 17.36
N HIS A 156 4.11 4.55 16.48
CA HIS A 156 3.66 5.91 16.16
C HIS A 156 2.94 5.97 14.81
N TYR A 157 3.21 5.02 13.91
CA TYR A 157 2.46 4.79 12.68
C TYR A 157 1.74 3.44 12.76
N LEU A 158 0.42 3.48 12.70
CA LEU A 158 -0.43 2.29 12.75
C LEU A 158 -1.34 2.23 11.52
N GLU A 159 -1.24 1.16 10.75
CA GLU A 159 -2.19 0.80 9.72
C GLU A 159 -3.00 -0.44 10.15
N VAL A 160 -4.32 -0.43 9.97
CA VAL A 160 -5.20 -1.52 10.45
C VAL A 160 -6.20 -1.91 9.38
N MET A 161 -6.26 -3.21 9.09
CA MET A 161 -7.36 -3.87 8.40
C MET A 161 -8.25 -4.57 9.42
N PHE A 162 -9.43 -4.00 9.68
CA PHE A 162 -10.45 -4.62 10.55
C PHE A 162 -11.21 -5.74 9.85
N ASP A 163 -11.43 -5.61 8.55
CA ASP A 163 -12.34 -6.44 7.78
C ASP A 163 -11.86 -6.52 6.32
N LYS A 164 -12.19 -7.62 5.65
CA LYS A 164 -12.00 -7.82 4.22
C LYS A 164 -13.29 -7.64 3.41
N ALA A 165 -14.40 -7.31 4.05
CA ALA A 165 -15.66 -7.01 3.38
C ALA A 165 -15.46 -5.93 2.31
N CYS A 166 -15.74 -6.26 1.05
CA CYS A 166 -15.59 -5.35 -0.08
C CYS A 166 -16.78 -5.50 -1.04
N ASN A 167 -17.25 -4.41 -1.61
CA ASN A 167 -18.31 -4.37 -2.63
C ASN A 167 -17.79 -4.53 -4.07
N PHE A 168 -16.47 -4.52 -4.27
CA PHE A 168 -15.82 -4.63 -5.58
C PHE A 168 -15.02 -5.93 -5.74
N SER A 169 -14.87 -6.35 -6.99
CA SER A 169 -14.01 -7.45 -7.42
C SER A 169 -12.91 -6.94 -8.38
N CYS A 170 -12.06 -6.03 -7.90
CA CYS A 170 -10.97 -5.46 -8.71
C CYS A 170 -10.10 -6.55 -9.34
N SER A 171 -9.70 -6.33 -10.60
CA SER A 171 -9.05 -7.32 -11.46
C SER A 171 -7.77 -7.89 -10.86
N TYR A 172 -7.00 -7.09 -10.13
CA TYR A 172 -5.72 -7.41 -9.50
C TYR A 172 -5.81 -7.74 -7.99
N CYS A 173 -7.01 -7.77 -7.41
CA CYS A 173 -7.21 -7.99 -5.98
C CYS A 173 -7.29 -9.50 -5.64
N MET A 174 -7.04 -9.84 -4.38
CA MET A 174 -6.93 -11.22 -3.87
C MET A 174 -8.02 -11.57 -2.86
N ALA A 175 -8.32 -12.87 -2.73
CA ALA A 175 -9.40 -13.39 -1.86
C ALA A 175 -9.11 -13.24 -0.35
N ASP A 176 -7.84 -13.12 0.02
CA ASP A 176 -7.45 -12.90 1.42
C ASP A 176 -7.89 -11.51 1.90
N ILE A 177 -7.78 -10.48 1.07
CA ILE A 177 -8.12 -9.10 1.42
C ILE A 177 -9.47 -8.60 0.88
N SER A 178 -10.24 -9.45 0.17
CA SER A 178 -11.57 -9.07 -0.35
C SER A 178 -12.58 -10.22 -0.31
N SER A 179 -13.68 -9.99 0.40
CA SER A 179 -14.83 -10.92 0.46
C SER A 179 -15.49 -11.15 -0.90
N SER A 180 -15.48 -10.15 -1.79
CA SER A 180 -16.07 -10.26 -3.12
C SER A 180 -15.19 -11.12 -4.05
N ILE A 181 -13.86 -11.01 -3.93
CA ILE A 181 -12.93 -11.90 -4.63
C ILE A 181 -13.04 -13.32 -4.08
N GLN A 182 -13.11 -13.48 -2.75
CA GLN A 182 -13.34 -14.78 -2.11
C GLN A 182 -14.61 -15.45 -2.63
N LYS A 183 -15.71 -14.70 -2.71
CA LYS A 183 -16.98 -15.20 -3.26
C LYS A 183 -16.81 -15.64 -4.72
N GLU A 184 -16.13 -14.84 -5.53
CA GLU A 184 -15.86 -15.22 -6.92
C GLU A 184 -15.07 -16.53 -7.02
N MET A 185 -14.02 -16.70 -6.20
CA MET A 185 -13.24 -17.94 -6.18
C MET A 185 -14.08 -19.14 -5.73
N ASN A 186 -15.02 -18.96 -4.81
CA ASN A 186 -15.93 -20.02 -4.38
C ASN A 186 -16.93 -20.41 -5.48
N ASP A 187 -17.45 -19.42 -6.23
CA ASP A 187 -18.46 -19.65 -7.26
C ASP A 187 -17.88 -20.27 -8.54
N TYR A 188 -16.67 -19.86 -8.93
CA TYR A 188 -16.08 -20.20 -10.24
C TYR A 188 -14.76 -20.97 -10.18
N GLY A 189 -14.14 -21.05 -9.00
CA GLY A 189 -12.80 -21.62 -8.83
C GLY A 189 -11.67 -20.73 -9.34
N PRO A 190 -10.42 -21.26 -9.27
CA PRO A 190 -9.22 -20.62 -9.78
C PRO A 190 -9.34 -20.13 -11.22
N TYR A 191 -8.56 -19.10 -11.57
CA TYR A 191 -8.26 -18.86 -12.97
C TYR A 191 -7.27 -19.92 -13.49
N PRO A 192 -7.47 -20.51 -14.69
CA PRO A 192 -6.65 -21.60 -15.21
C PRO A 192 -5.35 -21.08 -15.87
N LEU A 193 -4.53 -20.38 -15.08
CA LEU A 193 -3.32 -19.67 -15.52
C LEU A 193 -2.06 -20.52 -15.35
N PHE A 194 -1.01 -20.20 -16.10
CA PHE A 194 0.31 -20.80 -15.93
C PHE A 194 1.02 -20.30 -14.67
N PHE A 195 0.96 -19.00 -14.40
CA PHE A 195 1.44 -18.44 -13.14
C PHE A 195 0.36 -18.61 -12.07
N HIS A 196 0.63 -19.54 -11.17
CA HIS A 196 -0.29 -20.10 -10.18
C HIS A 196 -1.16 -19.05 -9.44
N HIS A 197 -2.44 -19.42 -9.22
CA HIS A 197 -3.32 -18.98 -8.12
C HIS A 197 -3.56 -17.46 -7.96
N HIS A 198 -3.47 -16.65 -9.02
CA HIS A 198 -3.91 -15.25 -8.92
C HIS A 198 -5.37 -15.18 -8.44
N ARG A 199 -5.62 -14.27 -7.49
CA ARG A 199 -6.90 -14.01 -6.81
C ARG A 199 -7.32 -15.05 -5.78
N GLU A 200 -6.54 -16.10 -5.58
CA GLU A 200 -6.81 -17.09 -4.53
C GLU A 200 -6.32 -16.61 -3.16
N ASN A 201 -6.72 -17.34 -2.12
CA ASN A 201 -6.15 -17.14 -0.79
C ASN A 201 -4.70 -17.61 -0.80
N ASP A 202 -3.82 -16.85 -0.17
CA ASP A 202 -2.51 -17.37 0.15
C ASP A 202 -2.68 -18.49 1.21
N ASN A 203 -2.29 -19.70 0.82
CA ASN A 203 -2.42 -20.93 1.59
C ASN A 203 -1.72 -20.89 2.96
N GLN A 204 -0.87 -19.88 3.21
CA GLN A 204 -0.25 -19.62 4.51
C GLN A 204 -1.25 -19.04 5.53
N TRP A 205 -2.32 -18.36 5.10
CA TRP A 205 -3.29 -17.68 5.97
C TRP A 205 -4.57 -18.50 6.14
N LYS A 206 -4.44 -19.72 6.68
CA LYS A 206 -5.56 -20.65 6.88
C LYS A 206 -6.57 -20.21 7.95
N ARG A 207 -6.27 -19.15 8.71
CA ARG A 207 -7.15 -18.57 9.73
C ARG A 207 -7.81 -17.32 9.16
N ASP A 208 -8.96 -17.49 8.51
CA ASP A 208 -9.89 -16.39 8.31
C ASP A 208 -10.82 -16.35 9.52
N LEU A 209 -10.66 -15.35 10.38
CA LEU A 209 -11.47 -15.21 11.59
C LEU A 209 -12.67 -14.27 11.41
N SER A 210 -12.92 -13.78 10.19
CA SER A 210 -14.05 -12.87 9.92
C SER A 210 -15.42 -13.50 10.18
N ALA A 211 -15.50 -14.83 10.18
CA ALA A 211 -16.73 -15.60 10.43
C ALA A 211 -17.05 -15.86 11.91
N PHE A 212 -16.14 -15.52 12.84
CA PHE A 212 -16.36 -15.72 14.28
C PHE A 212 -16.91 -14.44 14.92
N ASP A 213 -17.93 -14.58 15.77
CA ASP A 213 -18.53 -13.44 16.49
C ASP A 213 -17.53 -12.73 17.43
N GLU A 214 -16.55 -13.48 17.96
CA GLU A 214 -15.47 -12.99 18.82
C GLU A 214 -14.11 -13.18 18.14
N ASN A 215 -13.68 -12.18 17.38
CA ASN A 215 -12.31 -12.14 16.86
C ASN A 215 -11.35 -11.65 17.96
N PRO A 216 -10.45 -12.51 18.49
CA PRO A 216 -9.59 -12.17 19.63
C PRO A 216 -8.60 -11.05 19.28
N PHE A 217 -8.22 -10.89 18.02
CA PHE A 217 -7.31 -9.81 17.59
C PHE A 217 -8.01 -8.46 17.58
N VAL A 218 -9.30 -8.43 17.20
CA VAL A 218 -10.11 -7.21 17.28
C VAL A 218 -10.34 -6.82 18.73
N GLU A 219 -10.64 -7.78 19.61
CA GLU A 219 -10.76 -7.52 21.05
C GLU A 219 -9.45 -6.99 21.63
N ALA A 220 -8.32 -7.65 21.35
CA ALA A 220 -7.00 -7.20 21.77
C ALA A 220 -6.70 -5.79 21.26
N PHE A 221 -7.08 -5.45 20.02
CA PHE A 221 -6.90 -4.10 19.47
C PHE A 221 -7.65 -3.07 20.32
N TRP A 222 -8.92 -3.32 20.66
CA TRP A 222 -9.69 -2.36 21.46
C TRP A 222 -9.19 -2.24 22.89
N ASN A 223 -8.64 -3.31 23.46
CA ASN A 223 -8.00 -3.28 24.78
C ASN A 223 -6.66 -2.53 24.76
N TRP A 224 -5.93 -2.58 23.64
CA TRP A 224 -4.63 -1.91 23.49
C TRP A 224 -4.72 -0.46 23.02
N LEU A 225 -5.75 -0.10 22.25
CA LEU A 225 -5.88 1.22 21.64
C LEU A 225 -5.72 2.38 22.64
N PRO A 226 -6.29 2.34 23.87
CA PRO A 226 -6.08 3.41 24.85
C PRO A 226 -4.61 3.66 25.20
N ASP A 227 -3.80 2.60 25.28
CA ASP A 227 -2.38 2.67 25.67
C ASP A 227 -1.52 3.33 24.59
N ILE A 228 -1.88 3.14 23.32
CA ILE A 228 -1.13 3.71 22.19
C ILE A 228 -1.67 5.06 21.74
N TRP A 229 -2.93 5.39 22.08
CA TRP A 229 -3.68 6.49 21.49
C TRP A 229 -2.92 7.82 21.49
N GLN A 230 -2.38 8.21 22.64
CA GLN A 230 -1.68 9.48 22.80
C GLN A 230 -0.31 9.52 22.10
N GLY A 231 0.26 8.35 21.80
CA GLY A 231 1.52 8.21 21.09
C GLY A 231 1.35 8.19 19.56
N LEU A 232 0.16 7.91 19.03
CA LEU A 232 -0.03 7.79 17.59
C LEU A 232 0.16 9.13 16.87
N HIS A 233 1.04 9.14 15.88
CA HIS A 233 1.17 10.20 14.90
C HIS A 233 0.25 9.96 13.70
N THR A 234 0.19 8.71 13.21
CA THR A 234 -0.64 8.32 12.07
C THR A 234 -1.43 7.06 12.39
N LEU A 235 -2.74 7.11 12.14
CA LEU A 235 -3.63 5.95 12.16
C LEU A 235 -4.33 5.83 10.82
N ARG A 236 -4.03 4.76 10.07
CA ARG A 236 -4.59 4.50 8.74
C ARG A 236 -5.48 3.26 8.76
N ILE A 237 -6.68 3.38 8.20
CA ILE A 237 -7.61 2.25 8.02
C ILE A 237 -7.62 1.80 6.57
N THR A 238 -7.44 0.49 6.39
CA THR A 238 -7.43 -0.19 5.09
C THR A 238 -8.31 -1.45 5.15
N GLY A 239 -8.28 -2.26 4.10
CA GLY A 239 -8.93 -3.57 4.03
C GLY A 239 -9.63 -3.78 2.70
N GLY A 240 -10.80 -4.42 2.75
CA GLY A 240 -11.71 -4.47 1.61
C GLY A 240 -12.23 -3.07 1.27
N GLU A 241 -13.42 -2.73 1.75
CA GLU A 241 -13.94 -1.36 1.76
C GLU A 241 -14.19 -0.94 3.22
N PRO A 242 -13.29 -0.13 3.80
CA PRO A 242 -13.41 0.32 5.19
C PRO A 242 -14.74 0.93 5.58
N LEU A 243 -15.44 1.61 4.67
CA LEU A 243 -16.75 2.21 4.92
C LEU A 243 -17.90 1.19 4.98
N LEU A 244 -17.64 -0.10 4.76
CA LEU A 244 -18.57 -1.20 5.06
C LEU A 244 -18.42 -1.70 6.51
N SER A 245 -17.28 -1.47 7.17
CA SER A 245 -16.98 -2.08 8.46
C SER A 245 -17.58 -1.31 9.64
N LYS A 246 -18.27 -2.04 10.54
CA LYS A 246 -18.74 -1.50 11.82
C LYS A 246 -17.59 -1.01 12.71
N HIS A 247 -16.40 -1.61 12.59
CA HIS A 247 -15.23 -1.25 13.38
C HIS A 247 -14.64 0.10 12.98
N THR A 248 -14.69 0.43 11.69
CA THR A 248 -14.33 1.77 11.19
C THR A 248 -15.20 2.84 11.84
N TYR A 249 -16.53 2.65 11.87
CA TYR A 249 -17.42 3.62 12.51
C TYR A 249 -17.25 3.69 14.03
N ARG A 250 -16.98 2.55 14.71
CA ARG A 250 -16.61 2.56 16.14
C ARG A 250 -15.34 3.36 16.39
N LEU A 251 -14.36 3.31 15.49
CA LEU A 251 -13.15 4.10 15.59
C LEU A 251 -13.39 5.59 15.35
N LEU A 252 -14.24 5.96 14.37
CA LEU A 252 -14.66 7.35 14.18
C LEU A 252 -15.39 7.89 15.42
N ASP A 253 -16.22 7.08 16.07
CA ASP A 253 -16.84 7.42 17.35
C ASP A 253 -15.79 7.60 18.45
N TYR A 254 -14.80 6.72 18.52
CA TYR A 254 -13.70 6.82 19.47
C TYR A 254 -12.89 8.12 19.28
N ILE A 255 -12.54 8.49 18.05
CA ILE A 255 -11.88 9.77 17.73
C ILE A 255 -12.71 10.96 18.25
N SER A 256 -14.01 10.96 17.99
CA SER A 256 -14.93 12.02 18.44
C SER A 256 -15.05 12.14 19.96
N LEU A 257 -14.80 11.05 20.70
CA LEU A 257 -14.87 11.00 22.16
C LEU A 257 -13.50 11.23 22.83
N HIS A 258 -12.42 10.94 22.11
CA HIS A 258 -11.05 11.03 22.62
C HIS A 258 -10.16 11.89 21.69
N PRO A 259 -10.38 13.22 21.61
CA PRO A 259 -9.57 14.12 20.80
C PRO A 259 -8.05 13.91 20.95
N GLN A 260 -7.34 13.84 19.82
CA GLN A 260 -5.89 13.73 19.72
C GLN A 260 -5.38 14.71 18.64
N LYS A 261 -4.90 15.89 19.07
CA LYS A 261 -4.56 17.02 18.17
C LYS A 261 -3.30 16.87 17.33
N ASN A 262 -2.51 15.83 17.56
CA ASN A 262 -1.30 15.45 16.82
C ASN A 262 -1.55 14.25 15.90
N LEU A 263 -2.74 13.64 15.94
CA LEU A 263 -3.06 12.46 15.14
C LEU A 263 -3.50 12.85 13.73
N THR A 264 -2.82 12.28 12.74
CA THR A 264 -3.32 12.18 11.36
C THR A 264 -4.11 10.89 11.22
N PHE A 265 -5.42 11.01 10.99
CA PHE A 265 -6.26 9.87 10.64
C PHE A 265 -6.36 9.74 9.13
N ALA A 266 -6.20 8.54 8.61
CA ALA A 266 -6.30 8.24 7.19
C ALA A 266 -7.24 7.07 6.93
N ILE A 267 -7.99 7.10 5.83
CA ILE A 267 -8.83 5.99 5.39
C ILE A 267 -8.66 5.72 3.90
N ASN A 268 -8.53 4.44 3.53
CA ASN A 268 -8.60 4.01 2.15
C ASN A 268 -10.05 3.71 1.77
N SER A 269 -10.49 4.12 0.59
CA SER A 269 -11.82 3.77 0.09
C SER A 269 -11.85 3.71 -1.43
N ASN A 270 -12.69 2.82 -1.96
CA ASN A 270 -13.02 2.76 -3.38
C ASN A 270 -14.10 3.78 -3.78
N LEU A 271 -14.76 4.42 -2.81
CA LEU A 271 -15.87 5.40 -2.98
C LEU A 271 -17.08 4.94 -3.81
N GLY A 272 -17.16 3.67 -4.18
CA GLY A 272 -18.30 3.06 -4.89
C GLY A 272 -19.50 2.70 -4.01
N ILE A 273 -19.50 3.08 -2.74
CA ILE A 273 -20.54 2.75 -1.76
C ILE A 273 -21.78 3.64 -1.92
N ASP A 274 -22.92 3.22 -1.38
CA ASP A 274 -24.20 3.96 -1.43
C ASP A 274 -24.21 5.28 -0.65
N ASP A 275 -25.17 6.12 -1.01
CA ASP A 275 -25.37 7.47 -0.48
C ASP A 275 -25.61 7.47 1.05
N GLU A 276 -26.21 6.41 1.62
CA GLU A 276 -26.43 6.31 3.07
C GLU A 276 -25.10 6.19 3.81
N ARG A 277 -24.22 5.29 3.35
CA ARG A 277 -22.89 5.09 3.95
C ARG A 277 -21.98 6.30 3.77
N ILE A 278 -22.00 6.94 2.59
CA ILE A 278 -21.31 8.22 2.36
C ILE A 278 -21.83 9.30 3.33
N GLY A 279 -23.15 9.46 3.42
CA GLY A 279 -23.75 10.44 4.33
C GLY A 279 -23.38 10.18 5.80
N ARG A 280 -23.36 8.92 6.22
CA ARG A 280 -22.92 8.52 7.56
C ARG A 280 -21.45 8.87 7.82
N TYR A 281 -20.57 8.61 6.84
CA TYR A 281 -19.15 8.97 6.93
C TYR A 281 -18.97 10.50 7.03
N LEU A 282 -19.59 11.25 6.14
CA LEU A 282 -19.54 12.71 6.12
C LEU A 282 -20.03 13.32 7.44
N LYS A 283 -21.10 12.78 8.03
CA LYS A 283 -21.59 13.21 9.35
C LYS A 283 -20.55 13.01 10.45
N LYS A 284 -19.88 11.84 10.48
CA LYS A 284 -18.86 11.53 11.49
C LYS A 284 -17.63 12.41 11.34
N VAL A 285 -17.16 12.59 10.12
CA VAL A 285 -16.00 13.44 9.85
C VAL A 285 -16.31 14.90 10.17
N LYS A 286 -17.50 15.39 9.84
CA LYS A 286 -17.94 16.73 10.24
C LYS A 286 -17.89 16.91 11.77
N GLU A 287 -18.41 15.95 12.53
CA GLU A 287 -18.36 15.97 14.00
C GLU A 287 -16.91 16.03 14.53
N ILE A 288 -16.01 15.21 13.96
CA ILE A 288 -14.59 15.17 14.31
C ILE A 288 -13.91 16.53 14.03
N LYS A 289 -14.19 17.14 12.87
CA LYS A 289 -13.63 18.44 12.49
C LYS A 289 -14.16 19.57 13.36
N GLU A 290 -15.47 19.63 13.63
CA GLU A 290 -16.08 20.65 14.49
C GLU A 290 -15.52 20.62 15.93
N LYS A 291 -15.15 19.43 16.42
CA LYS A 291 -14.50 19.25 17.73
C LYS A 291 -13.00 19.56 17.73
N GLY A 292 -12.38 19.74 16.56
CA GLY A 292 -10.92 19.85 16.43
C GLY A 292 -10.21 18.63 16.99
N ALA A 293 -10.75 17.43 16.75
CA ALA A 293 -10.34 16.20 17.42
C ALA A 293 -9.06 15.56 16.83
N LEU A 294 -8.57 16.05 15.69
CA LEU A 294 -7.41 15.51 14.96
C LEU A 294 -6.48 16.63 14.52
N PHE A 295 -5.24 16.27 14.17
CA PHE A 295 -4.34 17.13 13.41
C PHE A 295 -4.79 17.26 11.95
N ALA A 296 -5.07 16.11 11.32
CA ALA A 296 -5.50 16.03 9.93
C ALA A 296 -6.35 14.78 9.67
N ASN A 297 -7.28 14.89 8.72
CA ASN A 297 -8.04 13.79 8.15
C ASN A 297 -7.68 13.62 6.66
N GLU A 298 -7.16 12.46 6.31
CA GLU A 298 -6.78 12.11 4.94
C GLU A 298 -7.68 11.02 4.38
N ILE A 299 -7.96 11.10 3.08
CA ILE A 299 -8.64 10.02 2.36
C ILE A 299 -7.83 9.59 1.16
N TYR A 300 -7.57 8.29 1.07
CA TYR A 300 -6.93 7.63 -0.05
C TYR A 300 -8.02 6.99 -0.90
N VAL A 301 -8.20 7.49 -2.11
CA VAL A 301 -9.27 7.09 -3.00
C VAL A 301 -8.67 6.38 -4.19
N SER A 302 -9.14 5.17 -4.51
CA SER A 302 -8.52 4.39 -5.58
C SER A 302 -9.33 4.38 -6.89
N VAL A 303 -8.67 4.71 -8.00
CA VAL A 303 -9.19 4.60 -9.37
C VAL A 303 -8.02 4.43 -10.33
N ASP A 304 -8.14 3.59 -11.35
CA ASP A 304 -6.96 3.14 -12.13
C ASP A 304 -6.88 3.71 -13.55
N THR A 305 -8.01 4.23 -14.06
CA THR A 305 -8.16 4.86 -15.38
C THR A 305 -9.50 5.62 -15.41
N TYR A 306 -10.00 5.98 -16.60
CA TYR A 306 -11.23 6.76 -16.76
C TYR A 306 -12.41 5.93 -17.30
N GLY A 307 -13.64 6.31 -16.91
CA GLY A 307 -14.88 5.83 -17.52
C GLY A 307 -15.12 4.31 -17.42
N GLU A 308 -15.69 3.72 -18.48
CA GLU A 308 -16.04 2.30 -18.53
C GLU A 308 -14.83 1.36 -18.40
N GLN A 309 -13.64 1.81 -18.78
CA GLN A 309 -12.40 1.06 -18.58
C GLN A 309 -12.05 0.93 -17.09
N ALA A 310 -12.33 1.97 -16.31
CA ALA A 310 -12.19 1.91 -14.86
C ALA A 310 -13.20 0.93 -14.25
N GLU A 311 -14.44 0.90 -14.76
CA GLU A 311 -15.47 -0.07 -14.36
C GLU A 311 -15.11 -1.51 -14.78
N TYR A 312 -14.37 -1.67 -15.88
CA TYR A 312 -13.82 -2.96 -16.27
C TYR A 312 -12.80 -3.46 -15.25
N ILE A 313 -11.78 -2.64 -14.94
CA ILE A 313 -10.71 -2.98 -13.98
C ILE A 313 -11.30 -3.23 -12.59
N ARG A 314 -12.20 -2.35 -12.15
CA ARG A 314 -12.81 -2.38 -10.81
C ARG A 314 -14.25 -2.88 -10.91
N GLN A 315 -14.45 -4.18 -11.16
CA GLN A 315 -15.80 -4.76 -11.21
C GLN A 315 -16.63 -4.37 -9.98
N GLY A 316 -17.81 -3.80 -10.24
CA GLY A 316 -18.71 -3.24 -9.23
C GLY A 316 -18.65 -1.72 -9.13
N LEU A 317 -17.62 -1.08 -9.69
CA LEU A 317 -17.54 0.37 -9.83
C LEU A 317 -18.63 0.87 -10.80
N ASN A 318 -19.31 1.93 -10.37
CA ASN A 318 -20.03 2.83 -11.25
C ASN A 318 -19.27 4.16 -11.24
N PHE A 319 -18.69 4.53 -12.38
CA PHE A 319 -17.75 5.65 -12.46
C PHE A 319 -18.44 6.98 -12.16
N GLY A 320 -19.66 7.19 -12.66
CA GLY A 320 -20.43 8.41 -12.37
C GLY A 320 -20.75 8.57 -10.88
N LYS A 321 -21.10 7.48 -10.19
CA LYS A 321 -21.31 7.50 -8.73
C LYS A 321 -20.02 7.76 -7.96
N PHE A 322 -18.92 7.17 -8.40
CA PHE A 322 -17.59 7.46 -7.85
C PHE A 322 -17.24 8.94 -7.97
N GLN A 323 -17.42 9.55 -9.15
CA GLN A 323 -17.19 10.98 -9.37
C GLN A 323 -18.06 11.84 -8.46
N LYS A 324 -19.37 11.54 -8.38
CA LYS A 324 -20.31 12.21 -7.47
C LYS A 324 -19.82 12.17 -6.02
N ASN A 325 -19.40 11.00 -5.54
CA ASN A 325 -18.95 10.84 -4.15
C ASN A 325 -17.61 11.54 -3.88
N LEU A 326 -16.67 11.45 -4.83
CA LEU A 326 -15.37 12.12 -4.79
C LEU A 326 -15.55 13.64 -4.70
N GLU A 327 -16.30 14.22 -5.63
CA GLU A 327 -16.59 15.65 -5.71
C GLU A 327 -17.36 16.13 -4.48
N LEU A 328 -18.33 15.35 -3.98
CA LEU A 328 -19.04 15.68 -2.74
C LEU A 328 -18.10 15.79 -1.54
N ILE A 329 -17.16 14.86 -1.37
CA ILE A 329 -16.19 14.87 -0.27
C ILE A 329 -15.27 16.10 -0.36
N LEU A 330 -14.79 16.42 -1.58
CA LEU A 330 -13.94 17.58 -1.85
C LEU A 330 -14.69 18.90 -1.62
N ASP A 331 -15.87 19.06 -2.21
CA ASP A 331 -16.70 20.28 -2.11
C ASP A 331 -17.14 20.56 -0.66
N MET A 332 -17.40 19.50 0.12
CA MET A 332 -17.70 19.63 1.55
C MET A 332 -16.46 19.83 2.42
N LYS A 333 -15.25 19.77 1.85
CA LYS A 333 -13.97 19.82 2.57
C LYS A 333 -13.92 18.81 3.72
N ALA A 334 -14.44 17.61 3.47
CA ALA A 334 -14.52 16.57 4.51
C ALA A 334 -13.14 16.00 4.86
N CYS A 335 -12.17 16.03 3.95
CA CYS A 335 -10.77 15.74 4.24
C CYS A 335 -9.92 17.02 4.20
N ASP A 336 -8.76 16.96 4.83
CA ASP A 336 -7.73 18.00 4.71
C ASP A 336 -6.77 17.71 3.55
N ARG A 337 -6.62 16.42 3.20
CA ARG A 337 -5.94 15.96 1.98
C ARG A 337 -6.69 14.78 1.36
N MET A 338 -6.81 14.79 0.05
CA MET A 338 -7.30 13.66 -0.73
C MET A 338 -6.16 13.16 -1.63
N ILE A 339 -5.91 11.85 -1.57
CA ILE A 339 -4.90 11.19 -2.40
C ILE A 339 -5.62 10.23 -3.34
N LEU A 340 -5.67 10.58 -4.63
CA LEU A 340 -6.19 9.72 -5.68
C LEU A 340 -5.11 8.71 -6.08
N MET A 341 -5.23 7.48 -5.60
CA MET A 341 -4.29 6.39 -5.83
C MET A 341 -4.64 5.60 -7.09
N VAL A 342 -3.64 5.41 -7.95
CA VAL A 342 -3.72 4.58 -9.15
C VAL A 342 -2.78 3.39 -8.98
N THR A 343 -3.32 2.18 -9.05
CA THR A 343 -2.52 0.96 -9.27
C THR A 343 -2.32 0.82 -10.77
N PHE A 344 -1.27 1.48 -11.26
CA PHE A 344 -0.99 1.62 -12.67
C PHE A 344 -0.64 0.27 -13.28
N ASN A 345 -1.53 -0.24 -14.13
CA ASN A 345 -1.42 -1.54 -14.75
C ASN A 345 -1.62 -1.44 -16.27
N LEU A 346 -1.54 -2.56 -16.99
CA LEU A 346 -1.68 -2.60 -18.45
C LEU A 346 -2.98 -1.95 -18.94
N LEU A 347 -4.08 -2.18 -18.22
CA LEU A 347 -5.40 -1.64 -18.55
C LEU A 347 -5.54 -0.16 -18.17
N SER A 348 -4.61 0.41 -17.40
CA SER A 348 -4.61 1.85 -17.10
C SER A 348 -4.28 2.70 -18.31
N VAL A 349 -3.39 2.19 -19.18
CA VAL A 349 -2.72 2.94 -20.25
C VAL A 349 -3.69 3.63 -21.23
N PRO A 350 -4.70 2.95 -21.81
CA PRO A 350 -5.45 3.52 -22.93
C PRO A 350 -6.20 4.82 -22.61
N GLN A 351 -6.74 4.96 -21.39
CA GLN A 351 -7.53 6.12 -20.95
C GLN A 351 -6.88 6.90 -19.81
N PHE A 352 -5.56 6.79 -19.66
CA PHE A 352 -4.87 7.48 -18.57
C PHE A 352 -4.86 9.00 -18.75
N LYS A 353 -4.74 9.49 -19.99
CA LYS A 353 -4.81 10.92 -20.29
C LYS A 353 -6.14 11.54 -19.87
N ASP A 354 -7.26 10.87 -20.14
CA ASP A 354 -8.59 11.32 -19.72
C ASP A 354 -8.71 11.41 -18.20
N LEU A 355 -8.09 10.48 -17.47
CA LEU A 355 -8.00 10.56 -16.00
C LEU A 355 -7.17 11.78 -15.58
N LEU A 356 -6.05 12.07 -16.23
CA LEU A 356 -5.24 13.27 -15.94
C LEU A 356 -6.01 14.57 -16.20
N GLU A 357 -6.76 14.65 -17.31
CA GLU A 357 -7.62 15.80 -17.61
C GLU A 357 -8.71 15.98 -16.55
N TYR A 358 -9.30 14.88 -16.06
CA TYR A 358 -10.25 14.94 -14.95
C TYR A 358 -9.59 15.43 -13.66
N VAL A 359 -8.37 14.97 -13.34
CA VAL A 359 -7.62 15.42 -12.17
C VAL A 359 -7.31 16.92 -12.26
N VAL A 360 -6.91 17.45 -13.43
CA VAL A 360 -6.69 18.89 -13.62
C VAL A 360 -7.97 19.68 -13.29
N LYS A 361 -9.12 19.26 -13.83
CA LYS A 361 -10.42 19.92 -13.56
C LYS A 361 -10.78 19.93 -12.07
N LEU A 362 -10.46 18.86 -11.35
CA LEU A 362 -10.68 18.82 -9.90
C LEU A 362 -9.73 19.76 -9.16
N LYS A 363 -8.44 19.76 -9.53
CA LYS A 363 -7.40 20.59 -8.90
C LYS A 363 -7.57 22.09 -9.11
N GLU A 364 -8.28 22.51 -10.16
CA GLU A 364 -8.68 23.92 -10.34
C GLU A 364 -9.49 24.44 -9.14
N LYS A 365 -10.29 23.59 -8.50
CA LYS A 365 -11.09 23.92 -7.31
C LYS A 365 -10.49 23.42 -6.01
N HIS A 366 -9.78 22.29 -6.08
CA HIS A 366 -9.30 21.50 -4.94
C HIS A 366 -7.79 21.21 -5.09
N PRO A 367 -6.92 22.23 -4.95
CA PRO A 367 -5.48 22.08 -5.15
C PRO A 367 -4.80 21.13 -4.15
N GLU A 368 -5.46 20.77 -3.06
CA GLU A 368 -5.03 19.77 -2.08
C GLU A 368 -5.16 18.31 -2.56
N LEU A 369 -5.82 18.08 -3.70
CA LEU A 369 -5.88 16.76 -4.33
C LEU A 369 -4.50 16.37 -4.85
N ILE A 370 -4.05 15.17 -4.50
CA ILE A 370 -2.77 14.60 -4.91
C ILE A 370 -3.04 13.35 -5.74
N LEU A 371 -2.40 13.23 -6.90
CA LEU A 371 -2.38 11.99 -7.69
C LEU A 371 -1.21 11.12 -7.23
N ASP A 372 -1.50 9.90 -6.79
CA ASP A 372 -0.46 8.94 -6.40
C ASP A 372 -0.44 7.75 -7.36
N LEU A 373 0.76 7.38 -7.80
CA LEU A 373 0.98 6.38 -8.84
C LEU A 373 1.94 5.30 -8.33
N SER A 374 1.50 4.04 -8.39
CA SER A 374 2.33 2.87 -8.14
C SER A 374 2.15 1.86 -9.28
N TYR A 375 3.24 1.36 -9.86
CA TYR A 375 3.13 0.31 -10.88
C TYR A 375 2.67 -1.00 -10.24
N LEU A 376 1.79 -1.72 -10.93
CA LEU A 376 1.37 -3.05 -10.54
C LEU A 376 2.54 -4.02 -10.69
N ARG A 377 2.96 -4.65 -9.59
CA ARG A 377 3.94 -5.73 -9.61
C ARG A 377 3.27 -7.09 -9.79
N ASP A 378 2.23 -7.43 -9.06
CA ASP A 378 1.57 -8.73 -9.18
C ASP A 378 0.07 -8.52 -9.35
N PRO A 379 -0.61 -9.24 -10.27
CA PRO A 379 -0.09 -10.33 -11.10
C PRO A 379 0.74 -9.86 -12.31
N GLU A 380 1.66 -10.71 -12.76
CA GLU A 380 2.63 -10.36 -13.81
C GLU A 380 1.98 -10.09 -15.17
N TYR A 381 0.91 -10.83 -15.51
CA TYR A 381 0.20 -10.68 -16.78
C TYR A 381 -0.64 -9.40 -16.91
N LEU A 382 -0.79 -8.61 -15.83
CA LEU A 382 -1.41 -7.28 -15.88
C LEU A 382 -0.37 -6.15 -15.78
N ARG A 383 0.93 -6.43 -15.77
CA ARG A 383 1.98 -5.40 -15.72
C ARG A 383 1.96 -4.55 -17.00
N ALA A 384 2.01 -3.23 -16.85
CA ALA A 384 2.00 -2.32 -18.00
C ALA A 384 3.22 -2.51 -18.93
N ASN A 385 4.35 -2.97 -18.39
CA ASN A 385 5.55 -3.24 -19.18
C ASN A 385 5.40 -4.43 -20.16
N LEU A 386 4.32 -5.21 -20.11
CA LEU A 386 4.04 -6.23 -21.14
C LEU A 386 3.70 -5.63 -22.50
N LEU A 387 3.21 -4.38 -22.54
CA LEU A 387 2.90 -3.68 -23.80
C LEU A 387 4.14 -3.48 -24.68
N LYS A 388 5.35 -3.54 -24.13
CA LYS A 388 6.61 -3.47 -24.91
C LYS A 388 6.78 -4.63 -25.89
N TYR A 389 6.07 -5.74 -25.66
CA TYR A 389 6.09 -6.92 -26.53
C TYR A 389 4.98 -6.92 -27.59
N SER A 390 4.11 -5.90 -27.59
CA SER A 390 3.12 -5.74 -28.65
C SER A 390 3.76 -5.19 -29.92
N SER A 391 3.20 -5.53 -31.09
CA SER A 391 3.54 -4.87 -32.36
C SER A 391 3.33 -3.36 -32.31
N ASP A 392 2.39 -2.89 -31.49
CA ASP A 392 2.00 -1.49 -31.36
C ASP A 392 2.74 -0.78 -30.20
N ARG A 393 3.85 -1.34 -29.70
CA ARG A 393 4.58 -0.79 -28.53
C ARG A 393 4.93 0.69 -28.63
N GLU A 394 5.29 1.18 -29.82
CA GLU A 394 5.67 2.58 -30.02
C GLU A 394 4.46 3.51 -29.82
N VAL A 395 3.24 3.05 -30.14
CA VAL A 395 2.00 3.78 -29.85
C VAL A 395 1.83 3.93 -28.34
N TRP A 396 2.02 2.85 -27.58
CA TRP A 396 1.92 2.88 -26.11
C TRP A 396 2.99 3.76 -25.46
N PHE A 397 4.21 3.76 -25.99
CA PHE A 397 5.26 4.64 -25.49
C PHE A 397 5.00 6.10 -25.80
N GLU A 398 4.51 6.44 -26.99
CA GLU A 398 4.13 7.82 -27.30
C GLU A 398 2.90 8.27 -26.50
N GLU A 399 1.93 7.41 -26.22
CA GLU A 399 0.78 7.71 -25.34
C GLU A 399 1.25 8.07 -23.92
N MET A 400 2.10 7.23 -23.32
CA MET A 400 2.63 7.49 -21.97
C MET A 400 3.52 8.74 -21.91
N LYS A 401 4.29 8.99 -22.96
CA LYS A 401 5.07 10.21 -23.11
C LYS A 401 4.15 11.43 -23.30
N GLY A 402 3.04 11.29 -24.01
CA GLY A 402 1.98 12.29 -24.12
C GLY A 402 1.38 12.64 -22.76
N CYS A 403 1.10 11.65 -21.91
CA CYS A 403 0.66 11.85 -20.53
C CYS A 403 1.70 12.63 -19.70
N LEU A 404 3.00 12.31 -19.84
CA LEU A 404 4.07 13.06 -19.17
C LEU A 404 4.18 14.51 -19.65
N LEU A 405 4.06 14.75 -20.96
CA LEU A 405 4.06 16.10 -21.52
C LEU A 405 2.85 16.89 -21.03
N PHE A 406 1.67 16.26 -21.01
CA PHE A 406 0.44 16.87 -20.48
C PHE A 406 0.61 17.29 -19.02
N MET A 407 1.20 16.46 -18.15
CA MET A 407 1.46 16.85 -16.77
C MET A 407 2.44 18.02 -16.66
N LYS A 408 3.48 18.07 -17.52
CA LYS A 408 4.44 19.18 -17.54
C LYS A 408 3.82 20.50 -18.01
N GLU A 409 2.99 20.44 -19.04
CA GLU A 409 2.22 21.59 -19.54
C GLU A 409 1.24 22.11 -18.48
N ASN A 410 0.74 21.21 -17.61
CA ASN A 410 -0.13 21.51 -16.48
C ASN A 410 0.63 21.49 -15.14
N SER A 411 1.88 21.95 -15.09
CA SER A 411 2.73 21.94 -13.89
C SER A 411 2.19 22.74 -12.70
N ASN A 412 1.22 23.63 -12.91
CA ASN A 412 0.48 24.27 -11.82
C ASN A 412 -0.48 23.31 -11.09
N SER A 413 -0.89 22.22 -11.75
CA SER A 413 -1.77 21.18 -11.20
C SER A 413 -0.98 19.97 -10.69
N PHE A 414 0.20 19.69 -11.23
CA PHE A 414 1.00 18.52 -10.85
C PHE A 414 2.33 18.92 -10.26
N SER A 415 2.60 18.43 -9.05
CA SER A 415 3.90 18.56 -8.41
C SER A 415 4.97 17.74 -9.13
N GLU A 416 6.23 18.10 -8.90
CA GLU A 416 7.37 17.34 -9.40
C GLU A 416 7.34 15.88 -8.93
N HIS A 417 6.88 15.63 -7.71
CA HIS A 417 6.75 14.27 -7.18
C HIS A 417 5.76 13.41 -7.99
N GLU A 418 4.61 13.96 -8.36
CA GLU A 418 3.60 13.28 -9.16
C GLU A 418 4.14 12.97 -10.57
N MET A 419 4.79 13.95 -11.21
CA MET A 419 5.42 13.79 -12.52
C MET A 419 6.54 12.74 -12.49
N ASN A 420 7.39 12.77 -11.47
CA ASN A 420 8.49 11.81 -11.31
C ASN A 420 7.99 10.38 -11.11
N LYS A 421 6.81 10.18 -10.50
CA LYS A 421 6.20 8.84 -10.39
C LYS A 421 5.73 8.31 -11.74
N LEU A 422 5.06 9.14 -12.57
CA LEU A 422 4.69 8.72 -13.92
C LEU A 422 5.93 8.47 -14.79
N ASP A 423 6.98 9.29 -14.66
CA ASP A 423 8.20 9.12 -15.44
C ASP A 423 8.88 7.79 -15.10
N ARG A 424 8.98 7.42 -13.81
CA ARG A 424 9.47 6.11 -13.39
C ARG A 424 8.69 4.95 -14.01
N ILE A 425 7.35 5.06 -14.06
CA ILE A 425 6.49 4.05 -14.70
C ILE A 425 6.79 3.96 -16.19
N TYR A 426 6.89 5.09 -16.88
CA TYR A 426 7.23 5.15 -18.30
C TYR A 426 8.61 4.54 -18.59
N GLN A 427 9.64 4.87 -17.80
CA GLN A 427 10.97 4.27 -17.94
C GLN A 427 10.93 2.76 -17.68
N TRP A 428 10.20 2.33 -16.64
CA TRP A 428 10.02 0.91 -16.32
C TRP A 428 9.30 0.14 -17.43
N MET A 429 8.28 0.74 -18.07
CA MET A 429 7.60 0.16 -19.23
C MET A 429 8.55 -0.07 -20.41
N LYS A 430 9.51 0.84 -20.61
CA LYS A 430 10.49 0.78 -21.70
C LYS A 430 11.70 -0.09 -21.39
N ALA A 431 12.00 -0.35 -20.13
CA ALA A 431 13.19 -1.07 -19.72
C ALA A 431 13.26 -2.44 -20.41
N THR A 432 14.34 -2.66 -21.16
CA THR A 432 14.68 -3.94 -21.77
C THR A 432 15.51 -4.74 -20.79
N GLU A 433 15.01 -5.88 -20.34
CA GLU A 433 15.86 -6.86 -19.66
C GLU A 433 16.73 -7.57 -20.69
N GLU A 434 17.94 -7.99 -20.32
CA GLU A 434 18.72 -8.91 -21.15
C GLU A 434 17.87 -10.15 -21.43
N VAL A 435 17.57 -10.38 -22.71
CA VAL A 435 16.68 -11.47 -23.12
C VAL A 435 17.45 -12.77 -23.06
N SER A 436 17.39 -13.45 -21.92
CA SER A 436 17.69 -14.87 -21.86
C SER A 436 16.57 -15.66 -22.56
N SER A 437 16.88 -16.87 -23.01
CA SER A 437 15.86 -17.79 -23.56
C SER A 437 14.73 -18.04 -22.55
N GLU A 438 15.06 -18.08 -21.26
CA GLU A 438 14.14 -18.30 -20.16
C GLU A 438 13.20 -17.09 -19.92
N SER A 439 13.72 -15.86 -19.95
CA SER A 439 12.88 -14.65 -19.82
C SER A 439 11.94 -14.46 -21.02
N SER A 440 12.37 -14.86 -22.22
CA SER A 440 11.52 -14.89 -23.41
C SER A 440 10.35 -15.86 -23.27
N ILE A 441 10.60 -17.09 -22.80
CA ILE A 441 9.55 -18.10 -22.55
C ILE A 441 8.58 -17.58 -21.48
N MET A 442 9.09 -16.96 -20.43
CA MET A 442 8.27 -16.43 -19.34
C MET A 442 7.32 -15.35 -19.81
N THR A 443 7.83 -14.41 -20.62
CA THR A 443 7.02 -13.34 -21.22
C THR A 443 5.87 -13.89 -22.05
N LYS A 444 6.13 -14.90 -22.90
CA LYS A 444 5.07 -15.53 -23.72
C LYS A 444 4.01 -16.19 -22.86
N LYS A 445 4.38 -16.83 -21.75
CA LYS A 445 3.43 -17.35 -20.75
C LYS A 445 2.58 -16.23 -20.15
N MET A 446 3.17 -15.09 -19.83
CA MET A 446 2.42 -13.95 -19.27
C MET A 446 1.40 -13.39 -20.27
N MET A 447 1.78 -13.29 -21.56
CA MET A 447 0.86 -12.90 -22.61
C MET A 447 -0.28 -13.92 -22.78
N ALA A 448 0.03 -15.22 -22.77
CA ALA A 448 -1.01 -16.25 -22.81
C ALA A 448 -1.95 -16.19 -21.59
N ASP A 449 -1.41 -15.92 -20.40
CA ASP A 449 -2.19 -15.75 -19.17
C ASP A 449 -3.05 -14.50 -19.20
N PHE A 450 -2.58 -13.39 -19.79
CA PHE A 450 -3.42 -12.22 -20.04
C PHE A 450 -4.66 -12.59 -20.87
N TYR A 451 -4.48 -13.33 -21.96
CA TYR A 451 -5.60 -13.79 -22.78
C TYR A 451 -6.56 -14.68 -22.00
N VAL A 452 -6.05 -15.66 -21.23
CA VAL A 452 -6.89 -16.56 -20.41
C VAL A 452 -7.64 -15.78 -19.34
N PHE A 453 -6.96 -14.88 -18.64
CA PHE A 453 -7.55 -14.02 -17.63
C PHE A 453 -8.70 -13.19 -18.20
N VAL A 454 -8.47 -12.48 -19.30
CA VAL A 454 -9.49 -11.64 -19.95
C VAL A 454 -10.73 -12.45 -20.31
N ASN A 455 -10.55 -13.61 -20.95
CA ASN A 455 -11.69 -14.44 -21.37
C ASN A 455 -12.48 -15.01 -20.18
N GLU A 456 -11.80 -15.47 -19.13
CA GLU A 456 -12.48 -15.95 -17.93
C GLU A 456 -13.13 -14.80 -17.15
N TYR A 457 -12.53 -13.61 -17.13
CA TYR A 457 -13.10 -12.40 -16.51
C TYR A 457 -14.38 -11.96 -17.23
N ASP A 458 -14.34 -11.87 -18.56
CA ASP A 458 -15.49 -11.56 -19.41
C ASP A 458 -16.63 -12.57 -19.21
N LYS A 459 -16.30 -13.86 -19.17
CA LYS A 459 -17.28 -14.92 -18.93
C LYS A 459 -17.93 -14.83 -17.55
N ARG A 460 -17.15 -14.61 -16.49
CA ARG A 460 -17.64 -14.51 -15.10
C ARG A 460 -18.53 -13.29 -14.90
N TYR A 461 -18.18 -12.17 -15.53
CA TYR A 461 -18.86 -10.88 -15.34
C TYR A 461 -19.77 -10.46 -16.49
N ARG A 462 -19.91 -11.29 -17.53
CA ARG A 462 -20.67 -11.01 -18.75
C ARG A 462 -20.26 -9.69 -19.41
N LYS A 463 -18.94 -9.50 -19.53
CA LYS A 463 -18.31 -8.33 -20.15
C LYS A 463 -17.77 -8.67 -21.54
N ASN A 464 -17.30 -7.65 -22.25
CA ASN A 464 -16.60 -7.78 -23.52
C ASN A 464 -15.37 -6.87 -23.55
N PHE A 465 -14.20 -7.46 -23.36
CA PHE A 465 -12.94 -6.75 -23.30
C PHE A 465 -12.64 -5.92 -24.54
N ILE A 466 -12.98 -6.43 -25.74
CA ILE A 466 -12.65 -5.75 -27.00
C ILE A 466 -13.60 -4.58 -27.29
N GLU A 467 -14.80 -4.59 -26.71
CA GLU A 467 -15.69 -3.43 -26.74
C GLU A 467 -15.21 -2.33 -25.80
N VAL A 468 -14.73 -2.70 -24.60
CA VAL A 468 -14.27 -1.74 -23.58
C VAL A 468 -12.84 -1.22 -23.83
N PHE A 469 -11.97 -2.06 -24.38
CA PHE A 469 -10.58 -1.72 -24.73
C PHE A 469 -10.32 -1.99 -26.23
N PRO A 470 -10.97 -1.27 -27.14
CA PRO A 470 -10.75 -1.43 -28.57
C PRO A 470 -9.29 -1.17 -28.97
N GLU A 471 -8.58 -0.31 -28.24
CA GLU A 471 -7.18 0.05 -28.46
C GLU A 471 -6.25 -1.13 -28.17
N LEU A 472 -6.61 -2.03 -27.25
CA LEU A 472 -5.83 -3.22 -26.89
C LEU A 472 -6.12 -4.44 -27.79
N ARG A 473 -6.90 -4.28 -28.86
CA ARG A 473 -7.29 -5.39 -29.76
C ARG A 473 -6.08 -6.11 -30.36
N THR A 474 -5.08 -5.37 -30.85
CA THR A 474 -3.87 -5.97 -31.43
C THR A 474 -3.15 -6.84 -30.40
N PHE A 475 -2.87 -6.27 -29.22
CA PHE A 475 -2.22 -6.97 -28.12
C PHE A 475 -3.00 -8.21 -27.66
N TYR A 476 -4.32 -8.12 -27.59
CA TYR A 476 -5.18 -9.26 -27.27
C TYR A 476 -5.05 -10.41 -28.29
N ILE A 477 -4.98 -10.10 -29.60
CA ILE A 477 -4.79 -11.10 -30.66
C ILE A 477 -3.40 -11.74 -30.56
N GLU A 478 -2.37 -10.96 -30.26
CA GLU A 478 -1.01 -11.48 -30.02
C GLU A 478 -0.98 -12.42 -28.81
N CYS A 479 -1.60 -12.03 -27.71
CA CYS A 479 -1.76 -12.86 -26.52
C CYS A 479 -2.52 -14.17 -26.81
N LYS A 480 -3.57 -14.12 -27.64
CA LYS A 480 -4.29 -15.30 -28.13
C LYS A 480 -3.37 -16.25 -28.89
N LYS A 481 -2.52 -15.72 -29.77
CA LYS A 481 -1.55 -16.51 -30.54
C LYS A 481 -0.56 -17.20 -29.61
N GLU A 482 -0.02 -16.51 -28.62
CA GLU A 482 0.88 -17.12 -27.63
C GLU A 482 0.19 -18.24 -26.84
N LYS A 483 -1.08 -18.07 -26.47
CA LYS A 483 -1.87 -19.13 -25.82
C LYS A 483 -2.09 -20.34 -26.72
N PHE A 484 -2.29 -20.14 -28.02
CA PHE A 484 -2.42 -21.21 -29.01
C PHE A 484 -1.11 -21.98 -29.18
N LEU A 485 0.02 -21.29 -29.32
CA LEU A 485 1.33 -21.93 -29.48
C LEU A 485 1.70 -22.80 -28.28
N GLN A 486 1.41 -22.34 -27.05
CA GLN A 486 1.66 -23.12 -25.83
C GLN A 486 0.79 -24.37 -25.69
N SER A 487 -0.25 -24.54 -26.50
CA SER A 487 -1.02 -25.79 -26.51
C SER A 487 -0.29 -26.93 -27.21
N PHE A 488 0.72 -26.63 -28.05
CA PHE A 488 1.53 -27.62 -28.76
C PHE A 488 2.84 -27.97 -28.04
N ASP A 489 3.36 -27.09 -27.17
CA ASP A 489 4.55 -27.38 -26.34
C ASP A 489 4.29 -28.37 -25.17
N LYS A 490 3.04 -28.87 -25.03
CA LYS A 490 2.67 -29.88 -24.01
C LYS A 490 2.65 -31.32 -24.55
N SER A 491 3.01 -31.54 -25.82
CA SER A 491 3.28 -32.86 -26.42
C SER A 491 4.77 -33.07 -26.61
#